data_AF-A0A2N6VJV1-F1
#
_entry.id   AF-A0A2N6VJV1-F1
#
_cell.length_a   1.000
_cell.length_b   1.000
_cell.length_c   1.000
_cell.angle_alpha   90.00
_cell.angle_beta   90.00
_cell.angle_gamma   90.00
#
_symmetry.space_group_name_H-M   'P 1'
#
loop_
_entity.id
_entity.type
_entity.pdbx_description
1 polymer ?
#
loop_
_entity_poly.entity_id
_entity_poly.type
_entity_poly.pdbx_seq_one_letter_code
_entity_poly.pdbx_strand_id
1 'polypeptide(L)' 'MQRDVARIALSDAADSGFALAGSGAIREHGLTQRPTADVDLFTVMSAQDKFSTAVESIRERLEEAGYEVDVP' A
#
# COMPACT_ATOMS: atom_id res chain seq x y z
N MET A 1 1.77 -2.71 12.67
CA MET A 1 2.66 -2.90 11.51
C MET A 1 1.90 -2.90 10.19
N GLN A 2 1.15 -3.95 9.81
CA GLN A 2 0.54 -4.01 8.46
C GLN A 2 -0.46 -2.88 8.19
N ARG A 3 -1.27 -2.50 9.18
CA ARG A 3 -2.14 -1.32 9.08
C ARG A 3 -1.36 -0.01 8.98
N ASP A 4 -0.20 0.08 9.61
CA ASP A 4 0.64 1.28 9.56
C ASP A 4 1.29 1.42 8.17
N VAL A 5 1.83 0.33 7.63
CA VAL A 5 2.35 0.25 6.27
C VAL A 5 1.26 0.60 5.25
N ALA A 6 0.09 -0.03 5.35
CA ALA A 6 -1.05 0.27 4.48
C ALA A 6 -1.47 1.74 4.57
N ARG A 7 -1.56 2.29 5.79
CA ARG A 7 -1.92 3.69 6.00
C ARG A 7 -0.89 4.63 5.37
N ILE A 8 0.40 4.37 5.55
CA ILE A 8 1.48 5.18 4.96
C ILE A 8 1.38 5.16 3.44
N ALA A 9 1.35 3.97 2.84
CA ALA A 9 1.34 3.81 1.40
C ALA A 9 0.09 4.42 0.74
N LEU A 10 -1.10 4.21 1.33
CA LEU A 10 -2.35 4.78 0.79
C LEU A 10 -2.47 6.29 0.98
N SER A 11 -1.89 6.83 2.07
CA SER A 11 -1.88 8.28 2.28
C SER A 11 -0.97 8.97 1.27
N ASP A 12 0.17 8.36 0.97
CA ASP A 12 1.16 8.89 0.03
C ASP A 12 0.69 8.80 -1.43
N ALA A 13 0.06 7.67 -1.80
CA ALA A 13 -0.40 7.43 -3.15
C ALA A 13 -1.89 7.78 -3.39
N ALA A 14 -2.47 8.63 -2.54
CA ALA A 14 -3.90 8.99 -2.61
C ALA A 14 -4.32 9.51 -4.00
N ASP A 15 -3.47 10.36 -4.62
CA ASP A 15 -3.71 10.92 -5.95
C ASP A 15 -3.49 9.93 -7.10
N SER A 16 -2.88 8.78 -6.80
CA SER A 16 -2.59 7.74 -7.78
C SER A 16 -3.63 6.62 -7.78
N GLY A 17 -4.71 6.74 -7.01
CA GLY A 17 -5.86 5.84 -7.08
C GLY A 17 -5.63 4.45 -6.48
N PHE A 18 -4.65 4.31 -5.59
CA PHE A 18 -4.38 3.02 -4.94
C PHE A 18 -5.48 2.62 -3.95
N ALA A 19 -5.72 1.32 -3.85
CA ALA A 19 -6.65 0.72 -2.91
C ALA A 19 -6.07 -0.57 -2.30
N LEU A 20 -6.57 -0.95 -1.11
CA LEU A 20 -6.28 -2.25 -0.50
C LEU A 20 -6.83 -3.38 -1.37
N ALA A 21 -6.02 -4.41 -1.55
CA ALA A 21 -6.41 -5.70 -2.10
C ALA A 21 -6.26 -6.82 -1.05
N GLY A 22 -6.49 -8.04 -1.50
CA GLY A 22 -6.19 -9.26 -0.77
C GLY A 22 -6.90 -9.37 0.57
N SER A 23 -6.27 -10.10 1.49
CA SER A 23 -6.85 -10.36 2.82
C SER A 23 -6.91 -9.10 3.70
N GLY A 24 -6.05 -8.11 3.42
CA GLY A 24 -6.09 -6.79 4.03
C GLY A 24 -7.43 -6.09 3.78
N ALA A 25 -7.88 -6.02 2.52
CA ALA A 25 -9.17 -5.43 2.17
C ALA A 25 -10.34 -6.16 2.85
N ILE A 26 -10.36 -7.49 2.76
CA ILE A 26 -11.41 -8.35 3.37
C ILE A 26 -11.52 -8.09 4.87
N ARG A 27 -10.39 -7.93 5.57
CA ARG A 27 -10.35 -7.61 7.00
C ARG A 27 -10.88 -6.21 7.30
N GLU A 28 -10.44 -5.18 6.58
CA GLU A 28 -10.89 -3.80 6.85
C GLU A 28 -12.38 -3.61 6.47
N HIS A 29 -12.96 -4.49 5.65
CA HIS A 29 -14.40 -4.59 5.42
C HIS A 29 -15.17 -5.45 6.45
N GLY A 30 -14.51 -5.89 7.53
CA GLY A 30 -15.16 -6.59 8.65
C GLY A 30 -15.57 -8.04 8.37
N LEU A 31 -15.13 -8.62 7.26
CA LEU A 31 -15.47 -10.00 6.88
C LEU A 31 -14.62 -11.03 7.64
N THR A 32 -13.49 -10.61 8.21
CA THR A 32 -12.64 -11.43 9.06
C THR A 32 -11.88 -10.57 10.06
N GLN A 33 -11.44 -11.18 11.17
CA GLN A 33 -10.52 -10.57 12.14
C GLN A 33 -9.13 -11.22 12.11
N ARG A 34 -8.93 -12.23 11.23
CA ARG A 34 -7.65 -12.93 11.13
C ARG A 34 -6.53 -11.93 10.76
N PRO A 35 -5.36 -11.98 11.43
CA PRO A 35 -4.20 -11.20 11.02
C PRO A 35 -3.78 -11.52 9.57
N THR A 36 -3.21 -10.52 8.88
CA THR A 36 -2.51 -10.71 7.60
C THR A 36 -1.01 -10.62 7.82
N ALA A 37 -0.23 -11.29 6.99
CA ALA A 37 1.22 -11.15 6.97
C ALA A 37 1.66 -9.93 6.14
N ASP A 38 0.94 -9.64 5.06
CA ASP A 38 1.31 -8.72 3.97
C ASP A 38 0.27 -7.63 3.71
N VAL A 39 0.64 -6.67 2.86
CA VAL A 39 -0.22 -5.59 2.38
C VAL A 39 -0.20 -5.61 0.85
N ASP A 40 -1.34 -5.92 0.25
CA ASP A 40 -1.52 -5.84 -1.20
C ASP A 40 -2.18 -4.51 -1.56
N LEU A 41 -1.60 -3.80 -2.53
CA LEU A 41 -2.19 -2.61 -3.12
C LEU A 41 -2.34 -2.79 -4.63
N PHE A 42 -3.37 -2.19 -5.19
CA PHE A 42 -3.56 -2.10 -6.64
C PHE A 42 -4.09 -0.71 -7.01
N THR A 43 -3.92 -0.33 -8.27
CA THR A 43 -4.49 0.89 -8.84
C THR A 43 -5.12 0.58 -10.21
N VAL A 44 -5.69 1.60 -10.84
CA VAL A 44 -6.36 1.55 -12.14
C VAL A 44 -5.37 1.60 -13.31
N MET A 45 -5.72 0.99 -14.44
CA MET A 45 -4.86 0.97 -15.64
C MET A 45 -4.55 2.36 -16.18
N SER A 46 -5.43 3.34 -16.00
CA SER A 46 -5.19 4.73 -16.40
C SER A 46 -4.10 5.43 -15.57
N ALA A 47 -3.68 4.85 -14.43
CA ALA A 47 -2.57 5.35 -13.62
C ALA A 47 -1.22 4.73 -14.02
N GLN A 48 -1.16 3.90 -15.07
CA GLN A 48 0.05 3.18 -15.48
C GLN A 48 1.28 4.09 -15.63
N ASP A 49 1.12 5.26 -16.26
CA ASP A 49 2.22 6.21 -16.48
C ASP A 49 2.78 6.80 -15.18
N LYS A 50 1.98 6.82 -14.10
CA LYS A 50 2.36 7.34 -12.78
C LYS A 50 2.73 6.24 -11.79
N PHE A 51 2.56 4.98 -12.17
CA PHE A 51 2.69 3.85 -11.26
C PHE A 51 4.09 3.78 -10.64
N SER A 52 5.13 3.85 -11.46
CA SER A 52 6.51 3.80 -10.98
C SER A 52 6.83 4.94 -10.03
N THR A 53 6.45 6.19 -10.36
CA THR A 53 6.65 7.34 -9.47
C THR A 53 5.91 7.19 -8.14
N ALA A 54 4.69 6.67 -8.15
CA ALA A 54 3.94 6.42 -6.93
C ALA A 54 4.59 5.34 -6.05
N VAL A 55 5.12 4.26 -6.67
CA VAL A 55 5.84 3.21 -5.94
C VAL A 55 7.12 3.75 -5.31
N GLU A 56 7.89 4.57 -6.03
CA GLU A 56 9.09 5.21 -5.47
C GLU A 56 8.76 6.14 -4.30
N SER A 57 7.70 6.96 -4.43
CA SER A 57 7.23 7.83 -3.34
C SER A 57 6.82 7.03 -2.10
N ILE A 58 6.07 5.93 -2.27
CA ILE A 58 5.70 5.02 -1.18
C ILE A 58 6.95 4.44 -0.52
N ARG A 59 7.94 4.02 -1.32
CA ARG A 59 9.22 3.48 -0.82
C ARG A 59 9.93 4.50 0.06
N GLU A 60 10.18 5.70 -0.45
CA GLU A 60 10.84 6.78 0.30
C GLU A 60 10.10 7.06 1.61
N ARG A 61 8.77 7.10 1.57
CA ARG A 61 7.95 7.36 2.75
C ARG A 61 7.99 6.24 3.79
N LEU A 62 8.10 4.98 3.37
CA LEU A 62 8.27 3.85 4.27
C LEU A 62 9.67 3.87 4.91
N GLU A 63 10.70 4.21 4.14
CA GLU A 63 12.07 4.39 4.66
C GLU A 63 12.14 5.52 5.70
N GLU A 64 11.52 6.67 5.43
CA GLU A 64 11.37 7.77 6.38
C GLU A 64 10.66 7.36 7.69
N ALA A 65 9.71 6.43 7.59
CA ALA A 65 9.00 5.88 8.73
C ALA A 65 9.80 4.79 9.49
N GLY A 66 11.02 4.47 9.05
CA GLY A 66 11.94 3.53 9.67
C GLY A 66 11.77 2.07 9.23
N TYR A 67 11.08 1.83 8.09
CA TYR A 67 11.02 0.50 7.49
C TYR A 67 12.21 0.27 6.56
N GLU A 68 12.71 -0.97 6.53
CA GLU A 68 13.62 -1.43 5.49
C GLU A 68 12.80 -1.79 4.25
N VAL A 69 13.15 -1.24 3.09
CA VAL A 69 12.46 -1.48 1.82
C VAL A 69 13.46 -2.03 0.82
N ASP A 70 13.15 -3.22 0.28
CA ASP A 70 13.91 -3.86 -0.79
C ASP A 70 13.08 -3.86 -2.07
N VAL A 71 13.62 -3.28 -3.15
CA VAL A 71 12.99 -3.24 -4.47
C VAL A 71 13.94 -3.89 -5.47
N PRO A 72 13.56 -5.03 -6.08
CA PRO A 72 14.37 -5.72 -7.07
C PRO A 72 14.43 -5.01 -8.43
#